data_AF-A0A2E2PIR7-F1
#
_entry.id   AF-A0A2E2PIR7-F1
#
_cell.length_a   1.000
_cell.length_b   1.000
_cell.length_c   1.000
_cell.angle_alpha   90.00
_cell.angle_beta   90.00
_cell.angle_gamma   90.00
#
_symmetry.space_group_name_H-M   'P 1'
#
loop_
_entity.id
_entity.type
_entity.pdbx_description
1 polymer ?
#
loop_
_entity_poly.entity_id
_entity_poly.type
_entity_poly.pdbx_seq_one_letter_code
_entity_poly.pdbx_strand_id
1 'polypeptide(L)'
;MEEVINIGLCAGRHEMPVKDFIWQKIDDPMDFQGLENHAKEWLKTQDLWRNGDTPTVNVYVTGLTVALTSFLNAWESTVGTMDFEGLKRPYLKLLHYNRDTNTYEPQVWLGWE
;
A
#
# COMPACT_ATOMS: atom_id res chain seq x y z
N MET A 1 11.01 10.45 -14.57
CA MET A 1 11.22 9.92 -13.21
C MET A 1 10.04 8.98 -12.97
N GLU A 2 10.27 7.76 -12.51
CA GLU A 2 9.17 6.88 -12.11
C GLU A 2 8.37 7.60 -11.02
N GLU A 3 7.05 7.65 -11.18
CA GLU A 3 6.17 8.29 -10.21
C GLU A 3 6.09 7.43 -8.94
N VAL A 4 6.17 8.08 -7.78
CA VAL A 4 6.16 7.39 -6.49
C VAL A 4 5.04 7.94 -5.63
N ILE A 5 4.15 7.05 -5.20
CA ILE A 5 3.10 7.33 -4.22
C ILE A 5 3.62 6.87 -2.86
N ASN A 6 3.86 7.80 -1.93
CA ASN A 6 4.27 7.49 -0.57
C ASN A 6 3.08 7.65 0.37
N ILE A 7 2.68 6.56 1.03
CA ILE A 7 1.49 6.53 1.88
C ILE A 7 1.75 5.77 3.17
N GLY A 8 1.23 6.24 4.29
CA GLY A 8 1.24 5.49 5.54
C GLY A 8 0.10 4.48 5.61
N LEU A 9 0.31 3.33 6.25
CA LEU A 9 -0.76 2.35 6.43
C LEU A 9 -1.85 2.93 7.35
N CYS A 10 -1.50 3.27 8.59
CA CYS A 10 -2.43 3.79 9.60
C CYS A 10 -1.85 5.01 10.33
N ALA A 11 -2.63 6.09 10.43
CA ALA A 11 -2.20 7.27 11.19
C ALA A 11 -2.15 7.01 12.70
N GLY A 12 -1.47 7.89 13.44
CA GLY A 12 -1.55 7.97 14.91
C GLY A 12 -0.83 6.85 15.70
N ARG A 13 -0.07 5.97 15.03
CA ARG A 13 0.70 4.90 15.68
C ARG A 13 2.11 5.37 16.09
N HIS A 14 2.75 6.16 15.24
CA HIS A 14 4.04 6.82 15.45
C HIS A 14 4.26 7.87 14.33
N GLU A 15 5.26 8.73 14.50
CA GLU A 15 5.65 9.68 13.44
C GLU A 15 6.26 8.92 12.25
N MET A 16 5.77 9.22 11.05
CA MET A 16 6.24 8.64 9.80
C MET A 16 6.63 9.76 8.82
N PRO A 17 7.54 9.51 7.87
CA PRO A 17 7.95 10.50 6.87
C PRO A 17 6.90 10.67 5.75
N VAL A 18 5.62 10.57 6.07
CA VAL A 18 4.47 10.70 5.16
C VAL A 18 3.37 11.52 5.82
N LYS A 19 2.56 12.21 5.01
CA LYS A 19 1.45 13.04 5.48
C LYS A 19 0.11 12.34 5.36
N ASP A 20 -0.04 11.53 4.32
CA ASP A 20 -1.28 10.85 3.99
C ASP A 20 -1.23 9.39 4.45
N PHE A 21 -2.40 8.86 4.78
CA PHE A 21 -2.57 7.50 5.27
C PHE A 21 -3.77 6.84 4.62
N ILE A 22 -3.68 5.53 4.38
CA ILE A 22 -4.81 4.72 3.90
C ILE A 22 -5.92 4.75 4.95
N TRP A 23 -5.57 4.51 6.22
CA TRP A 23 -6.48 4.64 7.35
C TRP A 23 -6.07 5.77 8.28
N GLN A 24 -6.91 6.80 8.40
CA GLN A 24 -6.74 7.85 9.42
C GLN A 24 -7.09 7.32 10.83
N LYS A 25 -8.02 6.38 10.90
CA LYS A 25 -8.43 5.69 12.13
C LYS A 25 -8.98 4.32 11.74
N ILE A 26 -8.79 3.33 12.62
CA ILE A 26 -9.44 2.01 12.55
C ILE A 26 -10.20 1.85 13.86
N ASP A 27 -11.54 1.79 13.76
CA ASP A 27 -12.42 1.63 14.92
C ASP A 27 -12.47 0.18 15.40
N ASP A 28 -12.63 -0.77 14.47
CA ASP A 28 -12.60 -2.20 14.75
C ASP A 28 -11.53 -2.91 13.89
N PRO A 29 -10.41 -3.38 14.48
CA PRO A 29 -9.39 -4.13 13.75
C PRO A 29 -9.86 -5.52 13.30
N MET A 30 -11.01 -6.02 13.77
CA MET A 30 -11.57 -7.32 13.40
C MET A 30 -12.62 -7.22 12.28
N ASP A 31 -12.97 -6.02 11.83
CA ASP A 31 -13.80 -5.82 10.64
C ASP A 31 -12.97 -5.98 9.36
N PHE A 32 -12.53 -7.22 9.10
CA PHE A 32 -11.67 -7.52 7.95
C PHE A 32 -12.28 -7.09 6.62
N GLN A 33 -13.61 -7.23 6.49
CA GLN A 33 -14.34 -6.87 5.29
C GLN A 33 -14.41 -5.36 5.10
N GLY A 34 -14.71 -4.60 6.17
CA GLY A 34 -14.70 -3.14 6.13
C GLY A 34 -13.32 -2.58 5.84
N LEU A 35 -12.27 -3.14 6.46
CA LEU A 35 -10.88 -2.77 6.15
C LEU A 35 -10.54 -3.02 4.68
N GLU A 36 -10.84 -4.21 4.15
CA GLU A 36 -10.56 -4.52 2.75
C GLU A 36 -11.34 -3.61 1.78
N ASN A 37 -12.61 -3.33 2.07
CA ASN A 37 -13.43 -2.45 1.25
C ASN A 37 -12.90 -1.01 1.25
N HIS A 38 -12.52 -0.48 2.41
CA HIS A 38 -11.89 0.83 2.52
C HIS A 38 -10.59 0.92 1.70
N ALA A 39 -9.74 -0.12 1.76
CA ALA A 39 -8.53 -0.17 0.97
C ALA A 39 -8.82 -0.20 -0.54
N LYS A 40 -9.83 -0.96 -0.99
CA LYS A 40 -10.27 -0.98 -2.40
C LYS A 40 -10.76 0.39 -2.85
N GLU A 41 -11.52 1.09 -2.02
CA GLU A 41 -12.00 2.44 -2.31
C GLU A 41 -10.82 3.41 -2.43
N TRP A 42 -9.86 3.36 -1.50
CA TRP A 42 -8.65 4.17 -1.58
C TRP A 42 -7.84 3.88 -2.85
N LEU A 43 -7.67 2.62 -3.24
CA LEU A 43 -6.96 2.24 -4.46
C LEU A 43 -7.62 2.80 -5.72
N LYS A 44 -8.95 2.82 -5.78
CA LYS A 44 -9.72 3.39 -6.90
C LYS A 44 -9.57 4.90 -7.04
N THR A 45 -9.22 5.61 -5.97
CA THR A 45 -8.94 7.06 -6.04
C THR A 45 -7.50 7.35 -6.47
N GLN A 46 -6.63 6.34 -6.53
CA GLN A 46 -5.24 6.51 -6.97
C GLN A 46 -5.13 6.39 -8.49
N ASP A 47 -4.31 7.23 -9.10
CA ASP A 47 -4.03 7.19 -10.54
C ASP A 47 -2.94 6.15 -10.84
N LEU A 48 -3.30 4.87 -10.72
CA LEU A 48 -2.36 3.74 -10.79
C LEU A 48 -2.01 3.29 -12.23
N TRP A 49 -2.79 3.68 -13.25
CA TRP A 49 -2.54 3.31 -14.64
C TRP A 49 -2.57 4.54 -15.54
N ARG A 50 -1.44 5.24 -15.63
CA ARG A 50 -1.34 6.54 -16.31
C ARG A 50 -0.71 6.39 -17.68
N ASN A 51 -1.46 6.65 -18.76
CA ASN A 51 -0.93 6.90 -20.12
C ASN A 51 0.29 6.04 -20.54
N GLY A 52 0.27 4.72 -20.25
CA GLY A 52 1.34 3.79 -20.62
C GLY A 52 2.47 3.58 -19.61
N ASP A 53 2.37 4.11 -18.38
CA ASP A 53 3.28 3.84 -17.27
C ASP A 53 2.54 3.63 -15.95
N THR A 54 3.22 3.05 -14.96
CA THR A 54 2.64 2.74 -13.64
C THR A 54 3.56 3.14 -12.51
N PRO A 55 3.01 3.69 -11.40
CA PRO A 55 3.81 4.19 -10.31
C PRO A 55 4.38 3.05 -9.46
N THR A 56 5.37 3.40 -8.63
CA THR A 56 5.67 2.63 -7.42
C THR A 56 4.85 3.18 -6.25
N VAL A 57 4.09 2.31 -5.59
CA VAL A 57 3.39 2.59 -4.35
C VAL A 57 4.25 2.12 -3.18
N ASN A 58 4.68 3.06 -2.36
CA ASN A 58 5.44 2.86 -1.14
C ASN A 58 4.50 2.96 0.06
N VAL A 59 4.25 1.84 0.75
CA VAL A 59 3.40 1.79 1.94
C VAL A 59 4.26 1.70 3.20
N TYR A 60 4.23 2.74 4.03
CA TYR A 60 4.90 2.77 5.33
C TYR A 60 4.10 1.97 6.35
N VAL A 61 4.64 0.82 6.76
CA VAL A 61 3.94 -0.17 7.58
C VAL A 61 3.95 0.23 9.05
N THR A 62 2.79 0.10 9.72
CA THR A 62 2.59 0.53 11.12
C THR A 62 2.60 -0.60 12.15
N GLY A 63 2.88 -1.84 11.73
CA GLY A 63 2.86 -3.03 12.59
C GLY A 63 1.46 -3.58 12.89
N LEU A 64 0.39 -2.96 12.40
CA LEU A 64 -0.97 -3.50 12.51
C LEU A 64 -1.23 -4.53 11.41
N THR A 65 -0.95 -5.80 11.70
CA THR A 65 -1.03 -6.90 10.73
C THR A 65 -2.36 -6.98 10.01
N VAL A 66 -3.49 -6.83 10.71
CA VAL A 66 -4.83 -6.93 10.11
C VAL A 66 -5.08 -5.87 9.02
N ALA A 67 -4.61 -4.63 9.22
CA ALA A 67 -4.72 -3.58 8.22
C ALA A 67 -3.81 -3.86 7.02
N LEU A 68 -2.59 -4.37 7.27
CA LEU A 68 -1.67 -4.74 6.21
C LEU A 68 -2.24 -5.87 5.35
N THR A 69 -2.74 -6.95 5.97
CA THR A 69 -3.30 -8.09 5.23
C THR A 69 -4.56 -7.71 4.46
N SER A 70 -5.44 -6.87 5.03
CA SER A 70 -6.60 -6.34 4.31
C SER A 70 -6.20 -5.44 3.14
N PHE A 71 -5.17 -4.60 3.29
CA PHE A 71 -4.62 -3.82 2.18
C PHE A 71 -4.09 -4.72 1.07
N LEU A 72 -3.32 -5.76 1.41
CA LEU A 72 -2.72 -6.66 0.43
C LEU A 72 -3.79 -7.45 -0.34
N ASN A 73 -4.85 -7.93 0.34
CA ASN A 73 -6.01 -8.52 -0.35
C ASN A 73 -6.67 -7.54 -1.32
N ALA A 74 -6.89 -6.29 -0.88
CA ALA A 74 -7.45 -5.24 -1.73
C ALA A 74 -6.55 -4.92 -2.93
N TRP A 75 -5.23 -4.84 -2.71
CA TRP A 75 -4.22 -4.64 -3.75
C TRP A 75 -4.31 -5.74 -4.81
N GLU A 76 -4.20 -7.00 -4.43
CA GLU A 76 -4.24 -8.11 -5.38
C GLU A 76 -5.57 -8.16 -6.14
N SER A 77 -6.70 -7.90 -5.47
CA SER A 77 -8.02 -7.93 -6.11
C SER A 77 -8.31 -6.74 -7.03
N THR A 78 -7.64 -5.60 -6.83
CA THR A 78 -7.90 -4.35 -7.58
C THR A 78 -6.84 -4.10 -8.64
N VAL A 79 -5.58 -4.39 -8.33
CA VAL A 79 -4.41 -4.15 -9.17
C VAL A 79 -4.07 -5.38 -10.01
N GLY A 80 -4.34 -6.58 -9.49
CA GLY A 80 -4.01 -7.84 -10.15
C GLY A 80 -2.55 -8.25 -9.95
N THR A 81 -2.27 -9.52 -10.24
CA THR A 81 -0.96 -10.14 -10.06
C THR A 81 -0.06 -10.07 -11.30
N MET A 82 -0.61 -9.81 -12.49
CA MET A 82 0.09 -9.97 -13.77
C MET A 82 0.13 -8.67 -14.59
N ASP A 83 1.20 -8.51 -15.38
CA ASP A 83 1.22 -7.52 -16.47
C ASP A 83 0.25 -7.97 -17.58
N PHE A 84 -0.43 -7.02 -18.21
CA PHE A 84 -1.27 -7.28 -19.39
C PHE A 84 -0.65 -6.62 -20.62
N GLU A 85 -0.86 -7.17 -21.81
CA GLU A 85 -0.15 -6.75 -23.03
C GLU A 85 -0.15 -5.22 -23.23
N GLY A 86 1.04 -4.62 -23.09
CA GLY A 86 1.27 -3.18 -23.25
C GLY A 86 1.17 -2.33 -21.97
N LEU A 87 0.78 -2.91 -20.83
CA LEU A 87 0.66 -2.23 -19.54
C LEU A 87 1.45 -2.96 -18.46
N LYS A 88 2.46 -2.28 -17.91
CA LYS A 88 3.12 -2.71 -16.68
C LYS A 88 2.13 -2.63 -15.53
N ARG A 89 2.28 -3.47 -14.52
CA ARG A 89 1.56 -3.31 -13.25
C ARG A 89 2.25 -2.26 -12.37
N PRO A 90 1.49 -1.54 -11.52
CA PRO A 90 2.07 -0.77 -10.42
C PRO A 90 2.95 -1.63 -9.52
N TYR A 91 4.09 -1.09 -9.08
CA TYR A 91 4.94 -1.76 -8.11
C TYR A 91 4.47 -1.47 -6.70
N LEU A 92 4.46 -2.45 -5.81
CA LEU A 92 4.22 -2.25 -4.39
C LEU A 92 5.49 -2.53 -3.59
N LYS A 93 5.85 -1.59 -2.72
CA LYS A 93 6.90 -1.75 -1.71
C LYS A 93 6.32 -1.52 -0.33
N LEU A 94 6.59 -2.46 0.58
CA LEU A 94 6.29 -2.33 1.99
C LEU A 94 7.52 -1.76 2.69
N LEU A 95 7.38 -0.57 3.28
CA LEU A 95 8.46 0.14 3.93
C LEU A 95 8.42 -0.18 5.42
N HIS A 96 9.46 -0.86 5.90
CA HIS A 96 9.58 -1.30 7.29
C HIS A 96 10.59 -0.44 8.04
N TYR A 97 10.20 0.08 9.20
CA TYR A 97 11.14 0.85 10.03
C TYR A 97 12.25 -0.06 10.57
N ASN A 98 13.49 0.30 10.25
CA ASN A 98 14.69 -0.33 10.77
C ASN A 98 15.26 0.53 11.91
N ARG A 99 15.22 -0.01 13.12
CA ARG A 99 15.69 0.66 14.34
C ARG A 99 17.20 0.85 14.40
N ASP A 100 17.97 0.02 13.70
CA ASP A 100 19.44 0.04 13.77
C ASP A 100 19.99 1.17 12.89
N THR A 101 19.31 1.46 11.77
CA THR A 101 19.67 2.52 10.83
C THR A 101 18.83 3.78 10.99
N ASN A 102 17.73 3.72 11.75
CA ASN A 102 16.73 4.78 11.87
C ASN A 102 16.14 5.20 10.50
N THR A 103 15.97 4.25 9.59
CA THR A 103 15.43 4.43 8.23
C THR A 103 14.28 3.47 7.97
N TYR A 104 13.62 3.62 6.81
CA TYR A 104 12.65 2.64 6.33
C TYR A 104 13.25 1.83 5.19
N GLU A 105 13.23 0.50 5.35
CA GLU A 105 13.77 -0.44 4.38
C GLU A 105 12.66 -0.99 3.48
N PRO A 106 12.85 -1.01 2.15
CA PRO A 106 11.84 -1.50 1.21
C PRO A 106 11.88 -3.02 1.07
N GLN A 107 10.74 -3.65 1.33
CA GLN A 107 10.42 -4.99 0.86
C GLN A 107 9.58 -4.90 -0.42
N VAL A 108 10.07 -5.45 -1.53
CA VAL A 108 9.27 -5.57 -2.76
C VAL A 108 8.18 -6.60 -2.52
N TRP A 109 6.92 -6.20 -2.72
CA TRP A 109 5.79 -7.12 -2.67
C TRP A 109 5.58 -7.74 -4.04
N LEU A 110 5.75 -9.06 -4.12
CA LEU A 110 5.41 -9.87 -5.28
C LEU A 110 4.16 -10.67 -4.89
N GLY A 111 3.05 -10.42 -5.59
CA GLY A 111 1.83 -11.21 -5.46
C GLY A 111 2.02 -12.67 -5.90
N TRP A 112 0.92 -13.42 -6.00
CA TRP A 112 0.96 -14.84 -6.36
C TRP A 112 1.40 -15.03 -7.82
N GLU A 113 2.37 -15.93 -8.04
CA GLU A 113 2.85 -16.37 -9.37
C GLU A 113 1.80 -17.17 -10.14
#